data_AF-A0ABD2LXW3-F1
#
_entry.id   AF-A0ABD2LXW3-F1
#
_cell.length_a   1.000
_cell.length_b   1.000
_cell.length_c   1.000
_cell.angle_alpha   90.00
_cell.angle_beta   90.00
_cell.angle_gamma   90.00
#
_symmetry.space_group_name_H-M   'P 1'
#
loop_
_entity.id
_entity.type
_entity.pdbx_description
1 polymer ?
#
loop_
_entity_poly.entity_id
_entity_poly.type
_entity_poly.pdbx_seq_one_letter_code
_entity_poly.pdbx_strand_id
1 'polypeptide(L)'
;MESVLIRKQLFVYYGKDAVVLSLHDCAERLTLDENDFSLRLDQQHDVAVVFNQQNMLNDNPYLMEVRRTIERSTAIKAPSLVAAFAHSKKMQQVLSEPGMVERFFPNPEEAPLIKAIRDTYAKMWRIEENENNEQFSELIKRVKKQPNNFVMKKTEYALWDAFNNYEVEKIYLGEEILETLANFDGEKRSSYILMEKLRSKSVQNHIIWAENEKHKSGGDFFEEVTPELGIFGTLLGNIANGEVLYNAQIGHKLRTKLASANACGIENVKTAYDTAYLVD
;
A
#
# COMPACT_ATOMS: atom_id res chain seq x y z
N MET A 1 -2.50 4.83 17.71
CA MET A 1 -1.78 6.02 18.24
C MET A 1 -1.78 7.16 17.21
N GLU A 2 -1.35 6.92 15.97
CA GLU A 2 -1.31 7.93 14.89
C GLU A 2 -2.69 8.56 14.59
N SER A 3 -3.76 7.76 14.52
CA SER A 3 -5.13 8.25 14.32
C SER A 3 -5.66 9.16 15.43
N VAL A 4 -5.12 9.06 16.66
CA VAL A 4 -5.47 9.97 17.76
C VAL A 4 -4.75 11.30 17.60
N LEU A 5 -3.49 11.28 17.16
CA LEU A 5 -2.70 12.49 16.96
C LEU A 5 -3.27 13.35 15.82
N ILE A 6 -3.63 12.74 14.69
CA ILE A 6 -4.24 13.44 13.54
C ILE A 6 -5.52 14.17 13.99
N ARG A 7 -6.42 13.47 14.72
CA ARG A 7 -7.67 14.06 15.22
C ARG A 7 -7.43 15.20 16.20
N LYS A 8 -6.47 15.04 17.12
CA LYS A 8 -6.08 16.12 18.03
C LYS A 8 -5.57 17.33 17.28
N GLN A 9 -4.74 17.14 16.25
CA GLN A 9 -4.23 18.24 15.44
C GLN A 9 -5.34 18.92 14.63
N LEU A 10 -6.27 18.16 14.04
CA LEU A 10 -7.44 18.72 13.34
C LEU A 10 -8.27 19.63 14.24
N PHE A 11 -8.56 19.17 15.46
CA PHE A 11 -9.31 19.97 16.42
C PHE A 11 -8.51 21.19 16.92
N VAL A 12 -7.27 20.99 17.36
CA VAL A 12 -6.45 22.05 17.98
C VAL A 12 -6.12 23.17 16.99
N TYR A 13 -5.75 22.83 15.75
CA TYR A 13 -5.27 23.82 14.78
C TYR A 13 -6.36 24.34 13.85
N TYR A 14 -7.42 23.57 13.62
CA TYR A 14 -8.45 23.91 12.63
C TYR A 14 -9.88 23.95 13.19
N GLY A 15 -10.08 23.63 14.47
CA GLY A 15 -11.40 23.59 15.09
C GLY A 15 -12.33 22.60 14.39
N LYS A 16 -11.78 21.53 13.77
CA LYS A 16 -12.56 20.54 13.04
C LYS A 16 -12.70 19.27 13.86
N ASP A 17 -13.95 18.87 14.06
CA ASP A 17 -14.28 17.59 14.68
C ASP A 17 -14.03 16.43 13.73
N ALA A 18 -13.65 15.29 14.30
CA ALA A 18 -13.42 14.06 13.57
C ALA A 18 -13.89 12.86 14.40
N VAL A 19 -14.81 12.09 13.82
CA VAL A 19 -15.28 10.83 14.39
C VAL A 19 -14.52 9.66 13.78
N VAL A 20 -14.34 8.59 14.56
CA VAL A 20 -13.84 7.31 14.04
C VAL A 20 -14.98 6.33 14.08
N LEU A 21 -15.27 5.74 12.94
CA LEU A 21 -16.35 4.79 12.73
C LEU A 21 -15.75 3.55 12.07
N SER A 22 -16.22 2.38 12.49
CA SER A 22 -16.08 1.17 11.67
C SER A 22 -17.01 1.26 10.46
N LEU A 23 -16.80 0.46 9.42
CA LEU A 23 -17.79 0.37 8.33
C LEU A 23 -19.18 -0.08 8.82
N HIS A 24 -19.26 -0.85 9.90
CA HIS A 24 -20.55 -1.23 10.48
C HIS A 24 -21.25 -0.01 11.09
N ASP A 25 -20.54 0.80 11.87
CA ASP A 25 -21.09 2.05 12.42
C ASP A 25 -21.49 3.01 11.29
N CYS A 26 -20.70 3.06 10.22
CA CYS A 26 -21.03 3.85 9.03
C CYS A 26 -22.34 3.41 8.39
N ALA A 27 -22.64 2.11 8.38
CA ALA A 27 -23.89 1.58 7.83
C ALA A 27 -25.13 2.09 8.58
N GLU A 28 -25.00 2.26 9.90
CA GLU A 28 -26.09 2.69 10.77
C GLU A 28 -26.21 4.22 10.83
N ARG A 29 -25.08 4.93 10.71
CA ARG A 29 -24.99 6.35 11.05
C ARG A 29 -24.79 7.26 9.86
N LEU A 30 -24.37 6.75 8.70
CA LEU A 30 -24.22 7.54 7.49
C LEU A 30 -25.42 7.39 6.58
N THR A 31 -25.94 8.51 6.11
CA THR A 31 -27.02 8.56 5.12
C THR A 31 -26.60 9.41 3.95
N LEU A 32 -26.88 8.96 2.72
CA LEU A 32 -26.70 9.73 1.50
C LEU A 32 -28.01 10.43 1.16
N ASP A 33 -28.00 11.76 1.07
CA ASP A 33 -29.16 12.51 0.57
C ASP A 33 -29.36 12.22 -0.93
N GLU A 34 -30.57 11.83 -1.32
CA GLU A 34 -30.86 11.44 -2.71
C GLU A 34 -30.92 12.62 -3.68
N ASN A 35 -31.04 13.85 -3.18
CA ASN A 35 -31.18 15.04 -4.02
C ASN A 35 -29.84 15.69 -4.33
N ASP A 36 -28.99 15.88 -3.33
CA ASP A 36 -27.72 16.60 -3.47
C ASP A 36 -26.47 15.73 -3.26
N PHE A 37 -26.65 14.45 -2.93
CA PHE A 37 -25.59 13.49 -2.67
C PHE A 37 -24.69 13.84 -1.47
N SER A 38 -25.15 14.70 -0.54
CA SER A 38 -24.44 14.97 0.71
C SER A 38 -24.44 13.75 1.61
N LEU A 39 -23.28 13.45 2.20
CA LEU A 39 -23.13 12.40 3.21
C LEU A 39 -23.42 13.00 4.59
N ARG A 40 -24.43 12.49 5.30
CA ARG A 40 -24.81 12.98 6.63
C ARG A 40 -24.50 11.97 7.71
N LEU A 41 -23.87 12.42 8.78
CA LEU A 41 -23.68 11.68 10.02
C LEU A 41 -24.86 11.94 10.97
N ASP A 42 -25.52 10.87 11.40
CA ASP A 42 -26.67 10.89 12.31
C ASP A 42 -27.80 11.83 11.85
N GLN A 43 -27.89 12.08 10.54
CA GLN A 43 -28.80 13.04 9.91
C GLN A 43 -28.62 14.51 10.36
N GLN A 44 -27.56 14.82 11.12
CA GLN A 44 -27.36 16.14 11.74
C GLN A 44 -26.18 16.90 11.15
N HIS A 45 -25.14 16.20 10.70
CA HIS A 45 -23.88 16.82 10.29
C HIS A 45 -23.49 16.38 8.89
N ASP A 46 -23.21 17.34 8.02
CA ASP A 46 -22.61 17.05 6.71
C ASP A 46 -21.15 16.61 6.89
N VAL A 47 -20.81 15.49 6.26
CA VAL A 47 -19.47 14.91 6.27
C VAL A 47 -18.69 15.48 5.08
N ALA A 48 -17.76 16.39 5.35
CA ALA A 48 -16.94 17.00 4.31
C ALA A 48 -15.83 16.07 3.78
N VAL A 49 -15.23 15.25 4.64
CA VAL A 49 -14.09 14.40 4.30
C VAL A 49 -14.25 13.02 4.93
N VAL A 50 -14.03 11.98 4.14
CA VAL A 50 -13.90 10.60 4.62
C VAL A 50 -12.44 10.16 4.51
N PHE A 51 -11.76 10.08 5.65
CA PHE A 51 -10.39 9.59 5.74
C PHE A 51 -10.40 8.08 6.03
N ASN A 52 -10.23 7.27 4.99
CA ASN A 52 -10.33 5.83 5.10
C ASN A 52 -8.98 5.20 5.51
N GLN A 53 -9.01 4.50 6.64
CA GLN A 53 -7.86 3.73 7.19
C GLN A 53 -8.10 2.21 7.15
N GLN A 54 -9.18 1.77 6.51
CA GLN A 54 -9.58 0.36 6.42
C GLN A 54 -9.49 -0.17 5.00
N ASN A 55 -9.66 -1.48 4.84
CA ASN A 55 -9.60 -2.10 3.53
C ASN A 55 -10.73 -1.64 2.59
N MET A 56 -10.37 -1.00 1.48
CA MET A 56 -11.31 -0.45 0.50
C MET A 56 -12.17 -1.51 -0.21
N LEU A 57 -11.72 -2.76 -0.21
CA LEU A 57 -12.50 -3.90 -0.69
C LEU A 57 -12.86 -4.82 0.46
N ASN A 58 -14.01 -5.46 0.34
CA ASN A 58 -14.47 -6.43 1.31
C ASN A 58 -15.30 -7.48 0.57
N ASP A 59 -15.21 -8.74 1.00
CA ASP A 59 -16.00 -9.84 0.46
C ASP A 59 -17.45 -9.82 0.97
N ASN A 60 -17.73 -9.07 2.04
CA ASN A 60 -19.07 -8.82 2.56
C ASN A 60 -19.81 -7.79 1.69
N PRO A 61 -20.86 -8.20 0.94
CA PRO A 61 -21.62 -7.29 0.08
C PRO A 61 -22.29 -6.15 0.86
N TYR A 62 -22.70 -6.39 2.11
CA TYR A 62 -23.30 -5.37 2.96
C TYR A 62 -22.32 -4.22 3.22
N LEU A 63 -21.08 -4.54 3.59
CA LEU A 63 -20.05 -3.52 3.82
C LEU A 63 -19.66 -2.80 2.52
N MET A 64 -19.75 -3.51 1.38
CA MET A 64 -19.53 -2.89 0.08
C MET A 64 -20.62 -1.89 -0.30
N GLU A 65 -21.88 -2.12 0.09
CA GLU A 65 -22.95 -1.12 -0.09
C GLU A 65 -22.70 0.14 0.74
N VAL A 66 -22.18 0.01 1.97
CA VAL A 66 -21.78 1.17 2.78
C VAL A 66 -20.68 1.98 2.08
N ARG A 67 -19.67 1.29 1.53
CA ARG A 67 -18.62 1.95 0.75
C ARG A 67 -19.18 2.61 -0.50
N ARG A 68 -20.16 1.99 -1.17
CA ARG A 68 -20.85 2.58 -2.32
C ARG A 68 -21.57 3.89 -1.93
N THR A 69 -22.24 3.92 -0.78
CA THR A 69 -22.87 5.12 -0.23
C THR A 69 -21.85 6.24 -0.02
N ILE A 70 -20.70 5.92 0.60
CA ILE A 70 -19.60 6.88 0.81
C ILE A 70 -19.04 7.39 -0.52
N GLU A 71 -18.70 6.50 -1.46
CA GLU A 71 -18.07 6.87 -2.73
C GLU A 71 -19.00 7.70 -3.63
N ARG A 72 -20.31 7.44 -3.59
CA ARG A 72 -21.33 8.21 -4.32
C ARG A 72 -21.58 9.60 -3.76
N SER A 73 -21.13 9.87 -2.53
CA SER A 73 -21.36 11.16 -1.90
C SER A 73 -20.45 12.28 -2.40
N THR A 74 -20.83 13.52 -2.09
CA THR A 74 -20.04 14.74 -2.33
C THR A 74 -18.85 14.91 -1.37
N ALA A 75 -18.75 14.09 -0.32
CA ALA A 75 -17.60 14.12 0.59
C ALA A 75 -16.29 13.89 -0.18
N ILE A 76 -15.20 14.53 0.25
CA ILE A 76 -13.86 14.27 -0.29
C ILE A 76 -13.37 12.95 0.29
N LYS A 77 -13.01 12.00 -0.56
CA LYS A 77 -12.47 10.71 -0.14
C LYS A 77 -10.94 10.75 -0.09
N ALA A 78 -10.37 10.27 1.01
CA ALA A 78 -8.93 10.21 1.23
C ALA A 78 -8.51 8.80 1.73
N PRO A 79 -8.09 7.89 0.84
CA PRO A 79 -8.21 7.96 -0.63
C PRO A 79 -9.63 7.64 -1.13
N SER A 80 -9.94 8.01 -2.37
CA SER A 80 -11.09 7.44 -3.11
C SER A 80 -10.84 5.99 -3.49
N LEU A 81 -11.91 5.27 -3.85
CA LEU A 81 -11.79 3.89 -4.32
C LEU A 81 -10.87 3.76 -5.55
N VAL A 82 -10.96 4.69 -6.51
CA VAL A 82 -10.09 4.74 -7.68
C VAL A 82 -8.62 4.92 -7.28
N ALA A 83 -8.33 5.85 -6.37
CA ALA A 83 -6.97 6.08 -5.88
C ALA A 83 -6.42 4.86 -5.13
N ALA A 84 -7.27 4.14 -4.37
CA ALA A 84 -6.87 2.92 -3.71
C ALA A 84 -6.49 1.81 -4.71
N PHE A 85 -7.24 1.65 -5.80
CA PHE A 85 -6.91 0.70 -6.87
C PHE A 85 -5.62 1.03 -7.61
N ALA A 86 -5.35 2.33 -7.81
CA ALA A 86 -4.11 2.81 -8.42
C ALA A 86 -2.86 2.42 -7.62
N HIS A 87 -3.00 2.13 -6.32
CA HIS A 87 -1.90 1.70 -5.45
C HIS A 87 -1.73 0.17 -5.36
N SER A 88 -2.47 -0.61 -6.14
CA SER A 88 -2.31 -2.08 -6.17
C SER A 88 -0.95 -2.49 -6.73
N LYS A 89 -0.49 -3.70 -6.35
CA LYS A 89 0.72 -4.30 -6.92
C LYS A 89 0.58 -4.57 -8.41
N LYS A 90 -0.64 -4.88 -8.88
CA LYS A 90 -0.92 -4.97 -10.31
C LYS A 90 -0.68 -3.64 -11.03
N MET A 91 -1.17 -2.53 -10.50
CA MET A 91 -0.92 -1.23 -11.13
C MET A 91 0.55 -0.82 -11.08
N GLN A 92 1.26 -1.13 -9.99
CA GLN A 92 2.70 -0.95 -9.91
C GLN A 92 3.43 -1.74 -11.02
N GLN A 93 3.03 -3.00 -11.25
CA GLN A 93 3.58 -3.84 -12.32
C GLN A 93 3.24 -3.29 -13.71
N VAL A 94 1.99 -2.89 -13.96
CA VAL A 94 1.56 -2.35 -15.25
C VAL A 94 2.33 -1.07 -15.58
N LEU A 95 2.47 -0.13 -14.63
CA LEU A 95 3.26 1.08 -14.85
C LEU A 95 4.74 0.79 -15.14
N SER A 96 5.27 -0.33 -14.65
CA SER A 96 6.66 -0.71 -14.96
C SER A 96 6.87 -1.16 -16.41
N GLU A 97 5.81 -1.49 -17.16
CA GLU A 97 5.93 -1.91 -18.56
C GLU A 97 6.34 -0.74 -19.47
N PRO A 98 7.07 -1.02 -20.58
CA PRO A 98 7.46 0.01 -21.54
C PRO A 98 6.25 0.79 -22.07
N GLY A 99 6.34 2.13 -22.11
CA GLY A 99 5.29 2.99 -22.64
C GLY A 99 4.13 3.27 -21.68
N MET A 100 4.00 2.58 -20.55
CA MET A 100 2.84 2.76 -19.67
C MET A 100 2.87 4.05 -18.84
N VAL A 101 4.04 4.45 -18.32
CA VAL A 101 4.18 5.73 -17.60
C VAL A 101 4.04 6.91 -18.56
N GLU A 102 4.58 6.78 -19.77
CA GLU A 102 4.59 7.78 -20.82
C GLU A 102 3.17 8.24 -21.21
N ARG A 103 2.17 7.37 -21.05
CA ARG A 103 0.75 7.71 -21.29
C ARG A 103 0.21 8.80 -20.37
N PHE A 104 0.83 9.03 -19.22
CA PHE A 104 0.43 10.05 -18.25
C PHE A 104 1.24 11.35 -18.38
N PHE A 105 2.27 11.36 -19.22
CA PHE A 105 3.19 12.48 -19.42
C PHE A 105 3.40 12.70 -20.94
N PRO A 106 2.37 13.22 -21.65
CA PRO A 106 2.38 13.32 -23.11
C PRO A 106 3.32 14.41 -23.64
N ASN A 107 3.78 15.34 -22.79
CA ASN A 107 4.61 16.44 -23.25
C ASN A 107 6.07 15.97 -23.34
N PRO A 108 6.76 16.15 -24.48
CA PRO A 108 8.15 15.72 -24.64
C PRO A 108 9.13 16.30 -23.60
N GLU A 109 8.81 17.47 -23.05
CA GLU A 109 9.61 18.12 -21.99
C GLU A 109 9.60 17.33 -20.67
N GLU A 110 8.65 16.42 -20.48
CA GLU A 110 8.53 15.56 -19.30
C GLU A 110 9.43 14.31 -19.37
N ALA A 111 10.17 14.11 -20.47
CA ALA A 111 11.06 12.96 -20.64
C ALA A 111 12.08 12.77 -19.49
N PRO A 112 12.72 13.83 -18.92
CA PRO A 112 13.59 13.68 -17.75
C PRO A 112 12.83 13.19 -16.50
N LEU A 113 11.59 13.63 -16.29
CA LEU A 113 10.75 13.19 -15.18
C LEU A 113 10.34 11.72 -15.35
N ILE A 114 9.92 11.33 -16.55
CA ILE A 114 9.62 9.93 -16.88
C ILE A 114 10.84 9.06 -16.59
N LYS A 115 12.04 9.49 -17.02
CA LYS A 115 13.28 8.77 -16.73
C LYS A 115 13.52 8.64 -15.22
N ALA A 116 13.39 9.73 -14.47
CA ALA A 116 13.56 9.71 -13.02
C ALA A 116 12.58 8.75 -12.32
N ILE A 117 11.30 8.72 -12.74
CA ILE A 117 10.31 7.75 -12.25
C ILE A 117 10.76 6.33 -12.56
N ARG A 118 11.16 6.04 -13.80
CA ARG A 118 11.58 4.70 -14.23
C ARG A 118 12.85 4.22 -13.52
N ASP A 119 13.78 5.11 -13.21
CA ASP A 119 14.99 4.78 -12.47
C ASP A 119 14.68 4.27 -11.03
N THR A 120 13.47 4.54 -10.50
CA THR A 120 13.03 4.02 -9.19
C THR A 120 12.41 2.61 -9.24
N TYR A 121 12.10 2.09 -10.43
CA TYR A 121 11.35 0.85 -10.56
C TYR A 121 12.25 -0.38 -10.44
N ALA A 122 11.83 -1.32 -9.58
CA ALA A 122 12.30 -2.69 -9.69
C ALA A 122 11.65 -3.37 -10.89
N LYS A 123 12.29 -4.41 -11.44
CA LYS A 123 11.66 -5.20 -12.50
C LYS A 123 10.48 -5.98 -11.94
N MET A 124 9.37 -5.98 -12.67
CA MET A 124 8.14 -6.67 -12.32
C MET A 124 7.57 -7.41 -13.53
N TRP A 125 6.88 -8.52 -13.27
CA TRP A 125 6.33 -9.39 -14.30
C TRP A 125 4.96 -9.92 -13.89
N ARG A 126 4.05 -9.98 -14.86
CA ARG A 126 2.78 -10.71 -14.75
C ARG A 126 3.03 -12.22 -14.71
N ILE A 127 2.13 -12.93 -14.04
CA ILE A 127 2.12 -14.40 -13.97
C ILE A 127 0.86 -14.91 -14.66
N GLU A 128 0.73 -14.60 -15.94
CA GLU A 128 -0.45 -14.96 -16.75
C GLU A 128 0.00 -15.87 -17.89
N GLU A 129 -0.63 -17.03 -18.01
CA GLU A 129 -0.54 -17.83 -19.24
C GLU A 129 -1.43 -17.15 -20.29
N ASN A 130 -0.88 -16.86 -21.46
CA ASN A 130 -1.64 -16.38 -22.61
C ASN A 130 -1.36 -17.28 -23.82
N GLU A 131 -2.15 -17.11 -24.88
CA GLU A 131 -2.07 -17.93 -26.10
C GLU A 131 -0.66 -17.91 -26.74
N ASN A 132 0.14 -16.87 -26.48
CA ASN A 132 1.55 -16.79 -26.86
C ASN A 132 2.48 -16.81 -25.62
N ASN A 133 2.58 -18.00 -25.03
CA ASN A 133 3.17 -18.28 -23.71
C ASN A 133 4.72 -18.13 -23.63
N GLU A 134 5.36 -17.47 -24.60
CA GLU A 134 6.84 -17.38 -24.66
C GLU A 134 7.41 -16.56 -23.51
N GLN A 135 6.78 -15.42 -23.20
CA GLN A 135 7.22 -14.53 -22.11
C GLN A 135 7.11 -15.20 -20.73
N PHE A 136 5.99 -15.88 -20.47
CA PHE A 136 5.80 -16.63 -19.22
C PHE A 136 6.72 -17.84 -19.17
N SER A 137 6.86 -18.62 -20.24
CA SER A 137 7.80 -19.74 -20.31
C SER A 137 9.24 -19.31 -20.02
N GLU A 138 9.68 -18.19 -20.58
CA GLU A 138 11.00 -17.63 -20.33
C GLU A 138 11.14 -17.10 -18.89
N LEU A 139 10.11 -16.44 -18.35
CA LEU A 139 10.09 -16.02 -16.95
C LEU A 139 10.25 -17.23 -16.01
N ILE A 140 9.48 -18.30 -16.23
CA ILE A 140 9.57 -19.53 -15.42
C ILE A 140 10.96 -20.16 -15.52
N LYS A 141 11.59 -20.19 -16.72
CA LYS A 141 12.98 -20.67 -16.86
C LYS A 141 13.96 -19.83 -16.04
N ARG A 142 13.80 -18.50 -16.02
CA ARG A 142 14.64 -17.60 -15.22
C ARG A 142 14.44 -17.82 -13.73
N VAL A 143 13.20 -17.95 -13.27
CA VAL A 143 12.88 -18.25 -11.86
C VAL A 143 13.48 -19.60 -11.47
N LYS A 144 13.33 -20.64 -12.28
CA LYS A 144 13.94 -21.97 -12.02
C LYS A 144 15.46 -21.92 -11.89
N LYS A 145 16.13 -21.07 -12.67
CA LYS A 145 17.59 -20.95 -12.63
C LYS A 145 18.08 -20.18 -11.39
N GLN A 146 17.35 -19.15 -10.97
CA GLN A 146 17.75 -18.25 -9.89
C GLN A 146 16.56 -17.78 -9.06
N PRO A 147 15.88 -18.67 -8.31
CA PRO A 147 14.62 -18.33 -7.65
C PRO A 147 14.81 -17.29 -6.53
N ASN A 148 16.00 -17.25 -5.93
CA ASN A 148 16.38 -16.26 -4.91
C ASN A 148 16.47 -14.81 -5.42
N ASN A 149 16.41 -14.58 -6.74
CA ASN A 149 16.37 -13.23 -7.33
C ASN A 149 14.95 -12.67 -7.45
N PHE A 150 13.94 -13.44 -7.06
CA PHE A 150 12.54 -13.06 -7.21
C PHE A 150 11.82 -13.06 -5.88
N VAL A 151 10.73 -12.31 -5.85
CA VAL A 151 9.72 -12.33 -4.80
C VAL A 151 8.36 -12.37 -5.48
N MET A 152 7.49 -13.27 -5.02
CA MET A 152 6.12 -13.36 -5.51
C MET A 152 5.16 -12.77 -4.49
N LYS A 153 4.30 -11.84 -4.93
CA LYS A 153 3.38 -11.07 -4.09
C LYS A 153 1.98 -11.09 -4.67
N LYS A 154 0.95 -10.99 -3.82
CA LYS A 154 -0.43 -10.89 -4.30
C LYS A 154 -0.60 -9.54 -5.00
N THR A 155 -1.54 -9.46 -5.96
CA THR A 155 -1.80 -8.23 -6.71
C THR A 155 -2.54 -7.18 -5.89
N GLU A 156 -3.26 -7.63 -4.87
CA GLU A 156 -4.05 -6.81 -3.95
C GLU A 156 -3.17 -5.81 -3.17
N TYR A 157 -3.80 -4.77 -2.65
CA TYR A 157 -3.13 -3.81 -1.78
C TYR A 157 -2.70 -4.51 -0.48
N ALA A 158 -1.58 -4.11 0.11
CA ALA A 158 -1.19 -4.58 1.44
C ALA A 158 -2.10 -3.89 2.48
N LEU A 159 -3.02 -4.62 3.08
CA LEU A 159 -4.15 -4.04 3.81
C LEU A 159 -4.04 -4.26 5.32
N TRP A 160 -4.40 -3.22 6.07
CA TRP A 160 -4.56 -3.25 7.52
C TRP A 160 -6.02 -3.56 7.84
N ASP A 161 -6.30 -4.71 8.44
CA ASP A 161 -7.50 -4.88 9.25
C ASP A 161 -7.12 -4.52 10.69
N ALA A 162 -7.65 -3.40 11.19
CA ALA A 162 -7.41 -2.94 12.56
C ALA A 162 -8.09 -3.82 13.61
N PHE A 163 -8.99 -4.72 13.19
CA PHE A 163 -9.94 -5.39 14.07
C PHE A 163 -9.96 -6.93 13.93
N ASN A 164 -9.35 -7.54 12.91
CA ASN A 164 -9.17 -8.99 12.83
C ASN A 164 -7.73 -9.39 12.53
N ASN A 165 -7.32 -10.52 13.13
CA ASN A 165 -5.97 -11.08 13.08
C ASN A 165 -5.29 -10.94 11.71
N TYR A 166 -4.10 -10.34 11.74
CA TYR A 166 -3.15 -10.16 10.66
C TYR A 166 -2.98 -11.42 9.79
N GLU A 167 -3.68 -11.51 8.66
CA GLU A 167 -3.14 -12.30 7.56
C GLU A 167 -2.09 -11.42 6.86
N VAL A 168 -0.86 -11.48 7.37
CA VAL A 168 0.30 -10.87 6.70
C VAL A 168 0.27 -11.35 5.26
N GLU A 169 0.16 -10.43 4.30
CA GLU A 169 0.14 -10.74 2.87
C GLU A 169 1.25 -11.75 2.57
N LYS A 170 0.88 -12.98 2.21
CA LYS A 170 1.86 -14.06 2.06
C LYS A 170 2.79 -13.72 0.88
N ILE A 171 4.07 -13.56 1.21
CA ILE A 171 5.15 -13.36 0.24
C ILE A 171 5.86 -14.70 0.05
N TYR A 172 6.06 -15.12 -1.20
CA TYR A 172 6.81 -16.33 -1.52
C TYR A 172 8.22 -16.00 -2.01
N LEU A 173 9.20 -16.79 -1.59
CA LEU A 173 10.61 -16.57 -1.86
C LEU A 173 11.31 -17.87 -2.23
N GLY A 174 12.36 -17.77 -3.04
CA GLY A 174 13.18 -18.93 -3.39
C GLY A 174 12.37 -20.04 -4.04
N GLU A 175 12.68 -21.30 -3.69
CA GLU A 175 12.03 -22.47 -4.27
C GLU A 175 10.51 -22.52 -4.00
N GLU A 176 10.03 -21.89 -2.92
CA GLU A 176 8.59 -21.81 -2.59
C GLU A 176 7.79 -21.16 -3.72
N ILE A 177 8.40 -20.26 -4.50
CA ILE A 177 7.78 -19.65 -5.68
C ILE A 177 7.40 -20.74 -6.69
N LEU A 178 8.31 -21.68 -6.98
CA LEU A 178 8.10 -22.72 -7.98
C LEU A 178 7.06 -23.75 -7.51
N GLU A 179 7.15 -24.15 -6.24
CA GLU A 179 6.16 -25.03 -5.61
C GLU A 179 4.76 -24.41 -5.67
N THR A 180 4.66 -23.12 -5.38
CA THR A 180 3.38 -22.41 -5.40
C THR A 180 2.82 -22.29 -6.81
N LEU A 181 3.65 -21.92 -7.78
CA LEU A 181 3.23 -21.81 -9.19
C LEU A 181 2.79 -23.17 -9.75
N ALA A 182 3.44 -24.27 -9.37
CA ALA A 182 3.04 -25.61 -9.77
C ALA A 182 1.66 -26.02 -9.22
N ASN A 183 1.30 -25.53 -8.03
CA ASN A 183 0.02 -25.83 -7.36
C ASN A 183 -1.11 -24.87 -7.73
N PHE A 184 -0.83 -23.74 -8.37
CA PHE A 184 -1.85 -22.77 -8.78
C PHE A 184 -2.27 -23.01 -10.24
N ASP A 185 -3.56 -22.84 -10.52
CA ASP A 185 -4.07 -22.74 -11.88
C ASP A 185 -3.81 -21.34 -12.47
N GLY A 186 -4.20 -21.13 -13.73
CA GLY A 186 -3.99 -19.86 -14.43
C GLY A 186 -4.68 -18.67 -13.73
N GLU A 187 -5.91 -18.87 -13.25
CA GLU A 187 -6.66 -17.83 -12.54
C GLU A 187 -5.95 -17.43 -11.25
N LYS A 188 -5.58 -18.40 -10.42
CA LYS A 188 -4.91 -18.13 -9.15
C LYS A 188 -3.52 -17.53 -9.34
N ARG A 189 -2.79 -17.91 -10.39
CA ARG A 189 -1.51 -17.28 -10.75
C ARG A 189 -1.69 -15.80 -11.12
N SER A 190 -2.76 -15.44 -11.82
CA SER A 190 -3.03 -14.05 -12.24
C SER A 190 -3.25 -13.08 -11.07
N SER A 191 -3.61 -13.60 -9.90
CA SER A 191 -3.72 -12.85 -8.64
C SER A 191 -2.36 -12.53 -7.99
N TYR A 192 -1.25 -12.84 -8.65
CA TYR A 192 0.11 -12.59 -8.18
C TYR A 192 0.97 -11.88 -9.23
N ILE A 193 1.98 -11.16 -8.75
CA ILE A 193 3.08 -10.65 -9.56
C ILE A 193 4.41 -11.27 -9.12
N LEU A 194 5.34 -11.38 -10.05
CA LEU A 194 6.76 -11.58 -9.74
C LEU A 194 7.45 -10.23 -9.76
N MET A 195 8.31 -9.99 -8.78
CA MET A 195 9.12 -8.78 -8.67
C MET A 195 10.56 -9.19 -8.41
N GLU A 196 11.51 -8.40 -8.92
CA GLU A 196 12.92 -8.53 -8.58
C GLU A 196 13.11 -8.37 -7.07
N LYS A 197 13.82 -9.31 -6.45
CA LYS A 197 14.15 -9.23 -5.03
C LYS A 197 15.21 -8.15 -4.84
N LEU A 198 14.78 -7.02 -4.29
CA LEU A 198 15.68 -5.92 -3.94
C LEU A 198 16.71 -6.37 -2.89
N ARG A 199 17.98 -6.02 -3.13
CA ARG A 199 19.11 -6.29 -2.24
C ARG A 199 19.54 -5.00 -1.56
N SER A 200 18.76 -4.58 -0.58
CA SER A 200 19.05 -3.39 0.21
C SER A 200 20.35 -3.57 0.99
N LYS A 201 21.11 -2.48 1.15
CA LYS A 201 22.31 -2.48 1.99
C LYS A 201 21.93 -2.80 3.44
N SER A 202 22.60 -3.79 4.01
CA SER A 202 22.53 -4.08 5.44
C SER A 202 23.60 -3.30 6.21
N VAL A 203 23.31 -2.99 7.47
CA VAL A 203 24.21 -2.33 8.41
C VAL A 203 24.10 -3.00 9.76
N GLN A 204 25.17 -2.98 10.55
CA GLN A 204 25.09 -3.35 11.96
C GLN A 204 24.49 -2.17 12.73
N ASN A 205 23.43 -2.41 13.50
CA ASN A 205 22.82 -1.37 14.32
C ASN A 205 22.13 -1.99 15.55
N HIS A 206 21.86 -1.14 16.54
CA HIS A 206 21.05 -1.50 17.69
C HIS A 206 19.56 -1.44 17.33
N ILE A 207 18.83 -2.51 17.61
CA ILE A 207 17.36 -2.55 17.57
C ILE A 207 16.83 -2.75 18.98
N ILE A 208 15.97 -1.83 19.41
CA ILE A 208 15.42 -1.82 20.78
C ILE A 208 13.96 -2.21 20.74
N TRP A 209 13.60 -3.22 21.54
CA TRP A 209 12.21 -3.65 21.71
C TRP A 209 11.81 -3.62 23.17
N ALA A 210 10.62 -3.04 23.44
CA ALA A 210 10.01 -3.13 24.75
C ALA A 210 9.54 -4.55 25.02
N GLU A 211 9.68 -5.00 26.27
CA GLU A 211 9.15 -6.29 26.69
C GLU A 211 7.62 -6.30 26.58
N ASN A 212 7.08 -7.29 25.87
CA ASN A 212 5.64 -7.49 25.71
C ASN A 212 5.35 -8.94 25.29
N GLU A 213 4.08 -9.27 25.05
CA GLU A 213 3.67 -10.63 24.63
C GLU A 213 4.40 -11.13 23.37
N LYS A 214 4.74 -10.20 22.46
CA LYS A 214 5.46 -10.49 21.22
C LYS A 214 6.98 -10.53 21.42
N HIS A 215 7.51 -9.72 22.33
CA HIS A 215 8.93 -9.64 22.70
C HIS A 215 9.11 -10.00 24.17
N LYS A 216 9.00 -11.29 24.51
CA LYS A 216 9.09 -11.77 25.91
C LYS A 216 10.42 -11.46 26.60
N SER A 217 11.46 -11.23 25.81
CA SER A 217 12.73 -10.69 26.26
C SER A 217 12.94 -9.39 25.50
N GLY A 218 12.27 -8.32 25.95
CA GLY A 218 12.61 -6.98 25.50
C GLY A 218 14.10 -6.70 25.73
N GLY A 219 14.66 -5.73 25.04
CA GLY A 219 16.07 -5.44 25.16
C GLY A 219 16.65 -4.64 24.01
N ASP A 220 17.96 -4.48 24.11
CA ASP A 220 18.82 -3.90 23.09
C ASP A 220 19.61 -5.02 22.40
N PHE A 221 19.47 -5.10 21.08
CA PHE A 221 20.08 -6.14 20.26
C PHE A 221 20.94 -5.50 19.18
N PHE A 222 22.23 -5.82 19.17
CA PHE A 222 23.15 -5.39 18.12
C PHE A 222 23.12 -6.42 16.99
N GLU A 223 22.46 -6.06 15.89
CA GLU A 223 22.08 -7.00 14.82
C GLU A 223 22.37 -6.42 13.43
N GLU A 224 22.43 -7.31 12.44
CA GLU A 224 22.41 -6.89 11.04
C GLU A 224 20.99 -6.48 10.65
N VAL A 225 20.83 -5.23 10.21
CA VAL A 225 19.53 -4.64 9.88
C VAL A 225 19.49 -4.01 8.51
N THR A 226 18.28 -3.90 7.96
CA THR A 226 18.00 -3.27 6.67
C THR A 226 16.97 -2.15 6.85
N PRO A 227 17.31 -0.90 6.53
CA PRO A 227 16.37 0.20 6.52
C PRO A 227 15.52 0.24 5.24
N GLU A 228 14.29 0.75 5.37
CA GLU A 228 13.33 1.00 4.30
C GLU A 228 12.75 2.41 4.48
N LEU A 229 13.04 3.29 3.51
CA LEU A 229 12.59 4.68 3.49
C LEU A 229 11.23 4.80 2.79
N GLY A 230 10.24 5.28 3.53
CA GLY A 230 8.95 5.73 2.99
C GLY A 230 8.92 7.25 2.91
N ILE A 231 8.56 7.79 1.75
CA ILE A 231 8.36 9.22 1.53
C ILE A 231 6.87 9.52 1.50
N PHE A 232 6.41 10.46 2.31
CA PHE A 232 5.00 10.88 2.32
C PHE A 232 4.76 11.97 1.27
N GLY A 233 3.73 11.76 0.46
CA GLY A 233 3.19 12.75 -0.48
C GLY A 233 1.73 13.06 -0.15
N THR A 234 1.33 14.32 -0.36
CA THR A 234 -0.05 14.78 -0.24
C THR A 234 -0.48 15.37 -1.58
N LEU A 235 -1.57 14.84 -2.13
CA LEU A 235 -2.21 15.33 -3.34
C LEU A 235 -3.68 15.62 -3.05
N LEU A 236 -4.11 16.86 -3.27
CA LEU A 236 -5.51 17.27 -3.25
C LEU A 236 -5.85 17.85 -4.62
N GLY A 237 -6.96 17.38 -5.17
CA GLY A 237 -7.41 17.78 -6.49
C GLY A 237 -8.74 17.14 -6.86
N ASN A 238 -9.19 17.41 -8.08
CA ASN A 238 -10.40 16.84 -8.63
C ASN A 238 -10.04 15.91 -9.79
N ILE A 239 -10.23 14.61 -9.56
CA ILE A 239 -9.90 13.58 -10.53
C ILE A 239 -10.75 13.65 -11.82
N ALA A 240 -11.95 14.23 -11.76
CA ALA A 240 -12.86 14.27 -12.91
C ALA A 240 -12.44 15.31 -13.96
N ASN A 241 -11.84 16.42 -13.53
CA ASN A 241 -11.35 17.47 -14.43
C ASN A 241 -9.81 17.57 -14.47
N GLY A 242 -9.09 16.81 -13.64
CA GLY A 242 -7.64 16.81 -13.56
C GLY A 242 -7.04 17.99 -12.78
N GLU A 243 -7.85 18.78 -12.08
CA GLU A 243 -7.38 19.92 -11.30
C GLU A 243 -6.52 19.46 -10.12
N VAL A 244 -5.34 20.06 -9.95
CA VAL A 244 -4.46 19.85 -8.80
C VAL A 244 -4.46 21.13 -7.96
N LEU A 245 -5.05 21.04 -6.77
CA LEU A 245 -5.15 22.15 -5.81
C LEU A 245 -3.95 22.19 -4.86
N TYR A 246 -3.39 21.02 -4.55
CA TYR A 246 -2.24 20.89 -3.68
C TYR A 246 -1.44 19.64 -4.04
N ASN A 247 -0.12 19.78 -4.18
CA ASN A 247 0.80 18.67 -4.39
C ASN A 247 2.10 18.96 -3.65
N ALA A 248 2.36 18.22 -2.57
CA ALA A 248 3.55 18.42 -1.76
C ALA A 248 4.08 17.09 -1.20
N GLN A 249 5.40 16.96 -1.18
CA GLN A 249 6.09 15.95 -0.39
C GLN A 249 6.32 16.51 1.02
N ILE A 250 5.71 15.91 2.04
CA ILE A 250 5.82 16.37 3.43
C ILE A 250 6.16 15.20 4.34
N GLY A 251 7.41 15.19 4.80
CA GLY A 251 7.88 14.22 5.76
C GLY A 251 8.23 12.86 5.15
N HIS A 252 8.72 11.99 6.01
CA HIS A 252 9.15 10.65 5.67
C HIS A 252 8.95 9.73 6.88
N LYS A 253 9.06 8.43 6.67
CA LYS A 253 9.12 7.40 7.69
C LYS A 253 10.23 6.45 7.33
N LEU A 254 11.16 6.23 8.25
CA LEU A 254 12.13 5.14 8.12
C LEU A 254 11.68 3.98 9.01
N ARG A 255 11.71 2.78 8.45
CA ARG A 255 11.55 1.53 9.21
C ARG A 255 12.79 0.70 9.01
N THR A 256 13.26 0.08 10.08
CA THR A 256 14.44 -0.77 10.02
C THR A 256 14.06 -2.15 10.53
N LYS A 257 14.42 -3.19 9.77
CA LYS A 257 14.12 -4.59 10.10
C LYS A 257 15.40 -5.40 10.23
N LEU A 258 15.36 -6.53 10.93
CA LEU A 258 16.44 -7.51 10.85
C LEU A 258 16.69 -7.90 9.38
N ALA A 259 17.95 -7.99 8.95
CA ALA A 259 18.30 -8.35 7.58
C ALA A 259 17.79 -9.75 7.20
N SER A 260 17.62 -10.64 8.19
CA SER A 260 17.02 -11.96 8.05
C SER A 260 15.50 -11.95 7.86
N ALA A 261 14.82 -10.81 8.02
CA ALA A 261 13.37 -10.71 7.93
C ALA A 261 12.90 -10.49 6.48
N ASN A 262 12.04 -11.38 6.00
CA ASN A 262 11.52 -11.37 4.64
C ASN A 262 10.37 -10.37 4.42
N ALA A 263 9.55 -10.11 5.43
CA ALA A 263 8.46 -9.14 5.39
C ALA A 263 8.74 -7.95 6.31
N CYS A 264 8.28 -6.76 5.92
CA CYS A 264 8.34 -5.56 6.75
C CYS A 264 6.97 -5.32 7.40
N GLY A 265 6.95 -5.13 8.71
CA GLY A 265 5.75 -4.83 9.49
C GLY A 265 6.17 -4.63 10.94
N ILE A 266 5.82 -3.50 11.53
CA ILE A 266 6.17 -3.19 12.94
C ILE A 266 5.57 -4.25 13.88
N GLU A 267 4.43 -4.81 13.48
CA GLU A 267 3.74 -5.93 14.13
C GLU A 267 4.51 -7.26 14.08
N ASN A 268 5.45 -7.44 13.14
CA ASN A 268 6.15 -8.71 12.85
C ASN A 268 7.33 -8.99 13.79
N VAL A 269 7.44 -8.27 14.92
CA VAL A 269 8.45 -8.53 15.98
C VAL A 269 9.90 -8.37 15.51
N LYS A 270 10.11 -7.91 14.27
CA LYS A 270 11.42 -7.85 13.60
C LYS A 270 11.68 -6.50 12.95
N THR A 271 10.84 -5.50 13.20
CA THR A 271 10.92 -4.16 12.60
C THR A 271 10.78 -3.11 13.71
N ALA A 272 11.53 -2.02 13.61
CA ALA A 272 11.45 -0.85 14.47
C ALA A 272 11.28 0.43 13.63
N TYR A 273 10.79 1.49 14.27
CA TYR A 273 10.86 2.84 13.73
C TYR A 273 12.30 3.35 13.78
N ASP A 274 12.69 4.14 12.78
CA ASP A 274 14.04 4.65 12.65
C ASP A 274 14.03 6.08 12.06
N THR A 275 15.20 6.69 11.95
CA THR A 275 15.44 7.99 11.27
C THR A 275 16.70 7.92 10.43
N ALA A 276 16.77 8.71 9.35
CA ALA A 276 17.93 8.71 8.47
C ALA A 276 19.04 9.64 9.01
N TYR A 277 20.28 9.18 8.98
CA TYR A 277 21.46 10.02 9.09
C TYR A 277 21.95 10.37 7.68
N LEU A 278 21.85 11.64 7.30
CA LEU A 278 22.32 12.11 5.99
C LEU A 278 23.84 12.31 6.04
N VAL A 279 24.51 11.87 4.99
CA VAL A 279 25.94 12.07 4.77
C VAL A 279 26.14 12.91 3.51
N ASP A 280 27.11 13.81 3.54
CA ASP A 280 27.51 14.65 2.41
C ASP A 280 28.32 13.87 1.36
#